data_AF-A0A7X2TUP9-F1
#
_entry.id   AF-A0A7X2TUP9-F1
#
_cell.length_a   1.000
_cell.length_b   1.000
_cell.length_c   1.000
_cell.angle_alpha   90.00
_cell.angle_beta   90.00
_cell.angle_gamma   90.00
#
_symmetry.space_group_name_H-M   'P 1'
#
loop_
_entity.id
_entity.type
_entity.pdbx_description
1 polymer ?
#
loop_
_entity_poly.entity_id
_entity_poly.type
_entity_poly.pdbx_seq_one_letter_code
_entity_poly.pdbx_strand_id
1 'polypeptide(L)'
;MLRRLLTCLLFAAVPLIPQGPLSPGTRGDPIDHSDVKLPNGKSQAEAIIKADYEKSLKDAAQLIELAEQLKIDLEKNERHVVSVGTIRKTEEIEKIAKRIRSRLKRF
;
A
#
# COMPACT_ATOMS: atom_id res chain seq x y z
N MET A 1 -66.81 -18.11 -10.94
CA MET A 1 -66.14 -19.31 -11.50
C MET A 1 -64.66 -18.97 -11.61
N LEU A 2 -63.85 -19.15 -10.56
CA LEU A 2 -63.18 -20.38 -10.10
C LEU A 2 -62.15 -20.95 -11.10
N ARG A 3 -60.89 -21.07 -10.63
CA ARG A 3 -59.73 -21.87 -11.14
C ARG A 3 -59.06 -21.31 -12.42
N ARG A 4 -57.75 -21.37 -12.66
CA ARG A 4 -56.55 -22.06 -12.11
C ARG A 4 -55.33 -21.38 -12.79
N LEU A 5 -54.28 -21.00 -12.06
CA LEU A 5 -53.05 -21.77 -11.80
C LEU A 5 -52.12 -21.94 -13.03
N LEU A 6 -50.89 -21.41 -12.85
CA LEU A 6 -49.61 -21.89 -13.39
C LEU A 6 -49.33 -21.73 -14.90
N THR A 7 -48.34 -20.91 -15.25
CA THR A 7 -47.05 -21.41 -15.80
C THR A 7 -46.07 -20.25 -16.04
N CYS A 8 -44.92 -20.31 -15.36
CA CYS A 8 -43.71 -19.59 -15.73
C CYS A 8 -43.16 -20.17 -17.04
N LEU A 9 -42.80 -19.35 -18.03
CA LEU A 9 -41.70 -19.67 -18.94
C LEU A 9 -41.26 -18.43 -19.74
N LEU A 10 -40.05 -17.97 -19.42
CA LEU A 10 -38.97 -17.58 -20.35
C LEU A 10 -39.30 -16.64 -21.52
N PHE A 11 -38.74 -15.43 -21.50
CA PHE A 11 -37.52 -15.12 -22.27
C PHE A 11 -37.02 -13.70 -21.92
N ALA A 12 -35.83 -13.65 -21.32
CA ALA A 12 -35.07 -12.43 -21.14
C ALA A 12 -34.52 -11.98 -22.50
N ALA A 13 -34.98 -10.85 -23.00
CA ALA A 13 -34.38 -10.17 -24.15
C ALA A 13 -33.70 -8.89 -23.65
N VAL A 14 -32.48 -9.05 -23.12
CA VAL A 14 -31.56 -7.91 -22.88
C VAL A 14 -30.88 -7.63 -24.22
N PRO A 15 -31.03 -6.45 -24.83
CA PRO A 15 -30.34 -6.14 -26.08
C PRO A 15 -28.83 -6.06 -25.84
N LEU A 16 -28.11 -6.82 -26.66
CA LEU A 16 -26.67 -6.95 -26.71
C LEU A 16 -26.05 -5.61 -27.15
N ILE A 17 -25.46 -4.88 -26.21
CA ILE A 17 -24.62 -3.71 -26.54
C ILE A 17 -23.36 -4.23 -27.23
N PRO A 18 -22.99 -3.73 -28.43
CA PRO A 18 -21.76 -4.15 -29.10
C PRO A 18 -20.55 -3.72 -28.25
N GLN A 19 -19.91 -4.71 -27.63
CA GLN A 19 -18.61 -4.54 -26.96
C GLN A 19 -17.58 -4.31 -28.07
N GLY A 20 -17.26 -3.04 -28.34
CA GLY A 20 -16.06 -2.69 -29.10
C GLY A 20 -14.81 -3.29 -28.42
N PRO A 21 -13.71 -3.53 -29.15
CA PRO A 21 -12.52 -4.13 -28.58
C PRO A 21 -12.06 -3.30 -27.38
N LEU A 22 -12.14 -3.91 -26.18
CA LEU A 22 -11.54 -3.40 -24.96
C LEU A 22 -10.05 -3.24 -25.23
N SER A 23 -9.60 -2.01 -25.45
CA SER A 23 -8.19 -1.68 -25.35
C SER A 23 -7.70 -2.11 -23.96
N PRO A 24 -6.68 -2.97 -23.84
CA PRO A 24 -6.00 -3.19 -22.58
C PRO A 24 -5.15 -1.94 -22.30
N GLY A 25 -5.79 -0.91 -21.77
CA GLY A 25 -5.12 0.30 -21.30
C GLY A 25 -4.36 0.01 -20.00
N THR A 26 -3.10 -0.38 -20.18
CA THR A 26 -2.00 -0.17 -19.22
C THR A 26 -2.24 -0.76 -17.82
N ARG A 27 -2.17 -2.09 -17.73
CA ARG A 27 -1.56 -2.73 -16.56
C ARG A 27 -0.15 -2.17 -16.50
N GLY A 28 0.15 -1.35 -15.49
CA GLY A 28 1.41 -0.62 -15.39
C GLY A 28 2.59 -1.54 -15.63
N ASP A 29 3.22 -1.39 -16.80
CA ASP A 29 4.58 -1.87 -16.99
C ASP A 29 5.41 -1.25 -15.86
N PRO A 30 6.30 -2.02 -15.21
CA PRO A 30 7.36 -1.43 -14.40
C PRO A 30 8.04 -0.43 -15.33
N ILE A 31 8.01 0.85 -14.99
CA ILE A 31 8.69 1.86 -15.79
C ILE A 31 10.14 1.37 -15.91
N ASP A 32 10.53 1.01 -17.13
CA ASP A 32 11.89 0.62 -17.47
C ASP A 32 12.76 1.88 -17.37
N HIS A 33 13.16 2.20 -16.13
CA HIS A 33 14.04 3.32 -15.80
C HIS A 33 15.52 2.98 -16.08
N SER A 34 15.81 1.90 -16.80
CA SER A 34 17.17 1.33 -16.87
C SER A 34 18.20 2.21 -17.57
N ASP A 35 17.80 3.20 -18.37
CA ASP A 35 18.75 3.91 -19.24
C ASP A 35 18.86 5.44 -19.05
N VAL A 36 18.32 6.00 -17.97
CA VAL A 36 18.62 7.41 -17.63
C VAL A 36 19.96 7.48 -16.91
N LYS A 37 21.01 7.89 -17.63
CA LYS A 37 22.35 8.13 -17.07
C LYS A 37 22.46 9.55 -16.52
N LEU A 38 23.03 9.67 -15.33
CA LEU A 38 23.41 10.97 -14.75
C LEU A 38 24.54 11.62 -15.57
N PRO A 39 24.76 12.95 -15.47
CA PRO A 39 25.85 13.65 -16.17
C PRO A 39 27.27 13.11 -15.88
N ASN A 40 27.41 12.31 -14.81
CA ASN A 40 28.65 11.64 -14.41
C ASN A 40 28.76 10.19 -14.92
N GLY A 41 27.83 9.73 -15.77
CA GLY A 41 27.82 8.39 -16.37
C GLY A 41 27.24 7.27 -15.51
N LYS A 42 26.83 7.53 -14.25
CA LYS A 42 26.22 6.52 -13.37
C LYS A 42 24.75 6.28 -13.73
N SER A 43 24.27 5.05 -13.52
CA SER A 43 22.84 4.74 -13.65
C SER A 43 22.05 5.48 -12.56
N GLN A 44 21.04 6.25 -12.96
CA GLN A 44 20.15 6.93 -12.03
C GLN A 44 19.36 5.94 -11.19
N ALA A 45 18.94 4.82 -11.80
CA ALA A 45 18.19 3.76 -11.12
C ALA A 45 19.01 3.16 -9.96
N GLU A 46 20.28 2.80 -10.19
CA GLU A 46 21.15 2.26 -9.15
C GLU A 46 21.38 3.24 -8.00
N ALA A 47 21.56 4.53 -8.32
CA ALA A 47 21.72 5.57 -7.31
C ALA A 47 20.45 5.73 -6.45
N ILE A 48 19.26 5.64 -7.04
CA ILE A 48 17.98 5.67 -6.34
C ILE A 48 17.82 4.44 -5.44
N ILE A 49 18.09 3.24 -5.96
CA ILE A 49 18.01 1.97 -5.20
C ILE A 49 18.88 2.06 -3.94
N LYS A 50 20.15 2.47 -4.11
CA LYS A 50 21.07 2.60 -2.98
C LYS A 50 20.59 3.61 -1.95
N ALA A 51 20.13 4.79 -2.39
CA ALA A 51 19.63 5.82 -1.49
C ALA A 51 18.37 5.38 -0.73
N ASP A 52 17.46 4.65 -1.39
CA ASP A 52 16.25 4.13 -0.77
C ASP A 52 16.53 3.00 0.23
N TYR A 53 17.54 2.17 -0.04
CA TYR A 53 18.03 1.18 0.91
C TYR A 53 18.59 1.85 2.18
N GLU A 54 19.48 2.83 2.03
CA GLU A 54 20.04 3.59 3.16
C GLU A 54 18.95 4.29 4.00
N LYS A 55 17.95 4.88 3.34
CA LYS A 55 16.79 5.48 4.03
C LYS A 55 15.96 4.42 4.76
N SER A 56 15.81 3.23 4.20
CA SER A 56 15.06 2.14 4.83
C SER A 56 15.77 1.61 6.08
N LEU A 57 17.11 1.56 6.08
CA LEU A 57 17.89 1.23 7.27
C LEU A 57 17.72 2.29 8.38
N LYS A 58 17.74 3.58 8.03
CA LYS A 58 17.51 4.67 9.00
C LYS A 58 16.10 4.61 9.59
N ASP A 59 15.10 4.39 8.74
CA ASP A 59 13.71 4.23 9.19
C ASP A 59 13.55 3.00 10.10
N ALA A 60 14.25 1.89 9.81
CA ALA A 60 14.22 0.70 10.67
C ALA A 60 14.85 0.96 12.04
N ALA A 61 15.95 1.70 12.11
CA ALA A 61 16.55 2.12 13.39
C ALA A 61 15.58 3.00 14.19
N GLN A 62 14.93 3.97 13.53
CA GLN A 62 13.93 4.83 14.17
C GLN A 62 12.71 4.02 14.65
N LEU A 63 12.32 2.98 13.92
CA LEU A 63 11.23 2.08 14.31
C LEU A 63 11.54 1.36 15.63
N ILE A 64 12.78 0.89 15.80
CA ILE A 64 13.25 0.24 17.03
C ILE A 64 13.16 1.24 18.20
N GLU A 65 13.70 2.45 18.02
CA GLU A 65 13.69 3.48 19.05
C GLU A 65 12.25 3.83 19.51
N LEU A 66 11.33 4.04 18.57
CA LEU A 66 9.94 4.35 18.92
C LEU A 66 9.23 3.17 19.59
N ALA A 67 9.53 1.94 19.19
CA ALA A 67 8.98 0.74 19.80
C ALA A 67 9.48 0.56 21.24
N GLU A 68 10.76 0.83 21.50
CA GLU A 68 11.34 0.83 22.85
C GLU A 68 10.69 1.90 23.73
N GLN A 69 10.54 3.12 23.22
CA GLN A 69 9.86 4.21 23.93
C GLN A 69 8.39 3.87 24.23
N LEU A 70 7.68 3.27 23.27
CA LEU A 70 6.31 2.82 23.46
C LEU A 70 6.22 1.77 24.57
N LYS A 71 7.14 0.80 24.59
CA LYS A 71 7.21 -0.19 25.67
C LYS A 71 7.42 0.49 27.02
N ILE A 72 8.39 1.39 27.14
CA ILE A 72 8.69 2.12 28.38
C ILE A 72 7.47 2.90 28.86
N ASP A 73 6.77 3.60 27.96
CA ASP A 73 5.54 4.32 28.29
C ASP A 73 4.47 3.37 28.84
N LEU A 74 4.28 2.20 28.22
CA LEU A 74 3.29 1.22 28.67
C LEU A 74 3.67 0.55 30.00
N GLU A 75 4.96 0.37 30.28
CA GLU A 75 5.45 -0.15 31.56
C GLU A 75 5.30 0.86 32.69
N LYS A 76 5.45 2.16 32.39
CA LYS A 76 5.34 3.25 33.38
C LYS A 76 3.90 3.63 33.70
N ASN A 77 2.98 3.49 32.74
CA ASN A 77 1.59 3.85 32.94
C ASN A 77 0.82 2.68 33.55
N GLU A 78 0.08 2.93 34.64
CA GLU A 78 -0.88 1.95 35.17
C GLU A 78 -1.92 1.59 34.09
N ARG A 79 -2.46 0.37 34.17
CA ARG A 79 -3.33 -0.30 33.16
C ARG A 79 -4.45 0.56 32.55
N HIS A 80 -4.84 1.65 33.20
CA HIS A 80 -6.01 2.47 32.84
C HIS A 80 -5.67 3.88 32.32
N VAL A 81 -4.40 4.27 32.21
CA VAL A 81 -4.01 5.62 31.76
C VAL A 81 -3.07 5.54 30.57
N VAL A 82 -3.62 5.54 29.36
CA VAL A 82 -2.80 5.70 28.13
C VAL A 82 -2.73 7.18 27.80
N SER A 83 -1.52 7.75 27.81
CA SER A 83 -1.34 9.15 27.43
C SER A 83 -1.62 9.37 25.94
N VAL A 84 -2.10 10.55 25.57
CA VAL A 84 -2.22 10.96 24.15
C VAL A 84 -0.86 10.85 23.44
N GLY A 85 0.23 11.10 24.16
CA GLY A 85 1.59 10.95 23.65
C GLY A 85 1.94 9.50 23.29
N THR A 86 1.40 8.52 24.02
CA THR A 86 1.60 7.09 23.74
C THR A 86 0.82 6.66 22.49
N ILE A 87 -0.42 7.15 22.32
CA ILE A 87 -1.21 6.94 21.09
C ILE A 87 -0.51 7.55 19.87
N ARG A 88 0.01 8.78 19.99
CA ARG A 88 0.76 9.39 18.88
C ARG A 88 2.02 8.58 18.51
N LYS A 89 2.72 7.98 19.46
CA LYS A 89 3.86 7.09 19.15
C LYS A 89 3.42 5.90 18.32
N THR A 90 2.26 5.29 18.58
CA THR A 90 1.76 4.18 17.75
C THR A 90 1.47 4.63 16.31
N GLU A 91 0.93 5.83 16.12
CA GLU A 91 0.70 6.40 14.79
C GLU A 91 2.02 6.66 14.02
N GLU A 92 3.05 7.16 14.71
CA GLU A 92 4.36 7.38 14.09
C GLU A 92 5.03 6.05 13.70
N ILE A 93 4.93 5.02 14.54
CA ILE A 93 5.38 3.65 14.22
C ILE A 93 4.71 3.15 12.94
N GLU A 94 3.39 3.32 12.80
CA GLU A 94 2.67 2.93 11.59
C GLU A 94 3.15 3.69 10.35
N LYS A 95 3.40 5.00 10.47
CA LYS A 95 3.91 5.83 9.37
C LYS A 95 5.27 5.33 8.91
N ILE A 96 6.19 5.05 9.83
CA ILE A 96 7.52 4.53 9.51
C ILE A 96 7.42 3.17 8.83
N ALA A 97 6.64 2.25 9.39
CA ALA A 97 6.43 0.92 8.80
C ALA A 97 5.85 1.01 7.38
N LYS A 98 4.88 1.91 7.14
CA LYS A 98 4.33 2.18 5.81
C LYS A 98 5.39 2.71 4.85
N ARG A 99 6.27 3.64 5.27
CA ARG A 99 7.35 4.17 4.42
C ARG A 99 8.33 3.07 4.01
N ILE A 100 8.78 2.23 4.95
CA ILE A 100 9.68 1.11 4.66
C ILE A 100 9.02 0.17 3.64
N ARG A 101 7.78 -0.26 3.88
CA ARG A 101 7.03 -1.13 2.95
C ARG A 101 6.91 -0.51 1.57
N SER A 102 6.61 0.79 1.49
CA SER A 102 6.46 1.50 0.21
C SER A 102 7.77 1.63 -0.58
N ARG A 103 8.94 1.67 0.08
CA ARG A 103 10.23 1.62 -0.62
C ARG A 103 10.58 0.21 -1.08
N LEU A 104 10.36 -0.80 -0.23
CA LEU A 104 10.64 -2.20 -0.56
C LEU A 104 9.82 -2.70 -1.76
N LYS A 105 8.59 -2.23 -1.94
CA LYS A 105 7.74 -2.60 -3.10
C LYS A 105 8.17 -1.99 -4.44
N ARG A 106 9.13 -1.07 -4.45
CA ARG A 106 9.65 -0.44 -5.69
C ARG A 106 10.71 -1.31 -6.37
N PHE A 107 11.17 -2.35 -5.69
CA PHE A 107 12.13 -3.34 -6.13
C PHE A 107 11.42 -4.70 -6.23
#